data_AF-A0A7Y7A0I8-F1
#
_entry.id   AF-A0A7Y7A0I8-F1
#
_cell.length_a   1.000
_cell.length_b   1.000
_cell.length_c   1.000
_cell.angle_alpha   90.00
_cell.angle_beta   90.00
_cell.angle_gamma   90.00
#
_symmetry.space_group_name_H-M   'P 1'
#
loop_
_entity.id
_entity.type
_entity.pdbx_description
1 polymer ?
#
loop_
_entity_poly.entity_id
_entity_poly.type
_entity_poly.pdbx_seq_one_letter_code
_entity_poly.pdbx_strand_id
1 'polypeptide(L)'
;MPLLSIIVTTYNVEEYIRATLECITEQTLQDIEIIVVDDGSTDRTVSIVSEYAMKDRRIRTIFFKENTVGGVASAANAGINIATGDYIGFADGDDLYDISMFEKLWISADTTKSDISMCQYSVLSEIDGKESQPADYKRWERFTKPESIDLNPETKKDFLRFISVPWRKIYRRDMIEKANIRFPVGDFFYEDNPFHWATIISARKIALVPESLCKHRVARAGQTMAAADERLLRIFYHHDIIRDWLNKNAVYEYYKAELLHWLAAQLSWVSQRAEGDVQNTLFDRLTPLVSQYENSDIEEFRKINGPGRGSQMLQNIKNGDYQAFARAAGWTETDAYAENRTSKKSNKNSSRTSKQDTLVARGIYHLRTSGIRKTSMMTLQYTADRFWKSRASQASNEALHNKHSIDGHHIMAALILLQRDLRELRAELSELRKAEKAKSHEDL
;
A
#
# COMPACT_ATOMS: atom_id res chain seq x y z
N MET A 1 29.78 -15.16 10.73
CA MET A 1 28.66 -14.34 10.22
C MET A 1 27.42 -15.22 10.24
N PRO A 2 26.23 -14.68 10.55
CA PRO A 2 24.99 -15.48 10.56
C PRO A 2 24.70 -16.04 9.15
N LEU A 3 23.97 -17.14 9.07
CA LEU A 3 23.53 -17.73 7.80
C LEU A 3 22.38 -16.93 7.19
N LEU A 4 21.53 -16.35 8.04
CA LEU A 4 20.33 -15.63 7.65
C LEU A 4 20.10 -14.43 8.57
N SER A 5 19.80 -13.27 7.98
CA SER A 5 19.24 -12.12 8.67
C SER A 5 17.72 -12.09 8.49
N ILE A 6 16.96 -12.17 9.58
CA ILE A 6 15.51 -12.05 9.56
C ILE A 6 15.13 -10.61 9.93
N ILE A 7 14.58 -9.86 8.99
CA ILE A 7 14.14 -8.48 9.20
C ILE A 7 12.65 -8.50 9.57
N VAL A 8 12.34 -8.10 10.80
CA VAL A 8 10.97 -7.96 11.32
C VAL A 8 10.58 -6.50 11.29
N THR A 9 9.54 -6.13 10.54
CA THR A 9 9.05 -4.74 10.49
C THR A 9 7.81 -4.54 11.34
N THR A 10 7.77 -3.46 12.14
CA THR A 10 6.67 -3.21 13.08
C THR A 10 6.15 -1.77 13.02
N TYR A 11 4.84 -1.61 13.16
CA TYR A 11 4.20 -0.31 13.40
C TYR A 11 2.82 -0.50 14.03
N ASN A 12 2.66 -0.07 15.29
CA ASN A 12 1.43 -0.17 16.08
C ASN A 12 0.77 -1.58 16.04
N VAL A 13 1.54 -2.59 16.44
CA VAL A 13 1.15 -4.01 16.42
C VAL A 13 1.26 -4.64 17.81
N GLU A 14 1.00 -3.87 18.89
CA GLU A 14 1.18 -4.35 20.28
C GLU A 14 0.38 -5.62 20.59
N GLU A 15 -0.74 -5.84 19.92
CA GLU A 15 -1.61 -7.01 20.07
C GLU A 15 -0.99 -8.28 19.47
N TYR A 16 -0.11 -8.16 18.47
CA TYR A 16 0.34 -9.29 17.64
C TYR A 16 1.84 -9.59 17.79
N ILE A 17 2.65 -8.56 18.05
CA ILE A 17 4.11 -8.64 18.00
C ILE A 17 4.70 -9.69 18.95
N ARG A 18 4.04 -9.98 20.08
CA ARG A 18 4.50 -11.01 21.01
C ARG A 18 4.51 -12.39 20.35
N ALA A 19 3.41 -12.77 19.71
CA ALA A 19 3.28 -14.05 19.02
C ALA A 19 4.27 -14.15 17.85
N THR A 20 4.45 -13.05 17.11
CA THR A 20 5.44 -12.98 16.03
C THR A 20 6.85 -13.23 16.55
N LEU A 21 7.27 -12.52 17.60
CA LEU A 21 8.61 -12.66 18.17
C LEU A 21 8.83 -14.05 18.79
N GLU A 22 7.81 -14.67 19.38
CA GLU A 22 7.86 -16.06 19.84
C GLU A 22 8.20 -17.00 18.66
N CYS A 23 7.45 -16.93 17.57
CA CYS A 23 7.73 -17.72 16.36
C CYS A 23 9.15 -17.51 15.80
N ILE A 24 9.66 -16.27 15.83
CA ILE A 24 10.96 -15.91 15.25
C ILE A 24 12.13 -16.29 16.18
N THR A 25 11.98 -16.10 17.49
CA THR A 25 13.03 -16.45 18.46
C THR A 25 13.12 -17.96 18.69
N GLU A 26 12.03 -18.69 18.49
CA GLU A 26 11.99 -20.16 18.59
C GLU A 26 12.35 -20.87 17.28
N GLN A 27 12.82 -20.15 16.25
CA GLN A 27 13.26 -20.78 15.00
C GLN A 27 14.30 -21.87 15.26
N THR A 28 14.17 -23.00 14.56
CA THR A 28 15.09 -24.14 14.69
C THR A 28 16.49 -23.83 14.17
N LEU A 29 16.60 -22.97 13.15
CA LEU A 29 17.88 -22.44 12.67
C LEU A 29 18.49 -21.45 13.69
N GLN A 30 19.56 -21.85 14.36
CA GLN A 30 20.17 -21.02 15.42
C GLN A 30 21.13 -19.94 14.91
N ASP A 31 21.81 -20.18 13.79
CA ASP A 31 22.78 -19.25 13.19
C ASP A 31 22.10 -18.12 12.42
N ILE A 32 21.23 -17.38 13.10
CA ILE A 32 20.47 -16.25 12.58
C ILE A 32 20.81 -14.97 13.35
N GLU A 33 20.63 -13.83 12.69
CA GLU A 33 20.39 -12.56 13.37
C GLU A 33 18.95 -12.10 13.13
N ILE A 34 18.35 -11.45 14.12
CA ILE A 34 16.98 -10.95 14.06
C ILE A 34 17.07 -9.43 14.14
N ILE A 35 16.60 -8.73 13.11
CA ILE A 35 16.63 -7.28 13.04
C ILE A 35 15.20 -6.76 13.12
N VAL A 36 14.81 -6.23 14.26
CA VAL A 36 13.47 -5.65 14.45
C VAL A 36 13.52 -4.15 14.19
N VAL A 37 12.78 -3.69 13.19
CA VAL A 37 12.71 -2.27 12.82
C VAL A 37 11.31 -1.75 13.05
N ASP A 38 11.20 -0.83 14.02
CA ASP A 38 9.95 -0.16 14.35
C ASP A 38 9.86 1.20 13.65
N ASP A 39 8.79 1.39 12.89
CA ASP A 39 8.51 2.60 12.11
C ASP A 39 7.77 3.65 12.95
N GLY A 40 8.24 3.92 14.16
CA GLY A 40 7.73 4.98 15.03
C GLY A 40 6.38 4.70 15.67
N SER A 41 6.19 3.49 16.21
CA SER A 41 5.00 3.10 16.96
C SER A 41 4.73 4.02 18.16
N THR A 42 3.46 4.20 18.46
CA THR A 42 2.96 5.03 19.57
C THR A 42 2.22 4.21 20.63
N ASP A 43 2.11 2.90 20.43
CA ASP A 43 1.59 1.91 21.38
C ASP A 43 2.75 1.18 22.11
N ARG A 44 2.46 0.03 22.76
CA ARG A 44 3.48 -0.74 23.49
C ARG A 44 4.37 -1.62 22.61
N THR A 45 4.29 -1.53 21.28
CA THR A 45 5.10 -2.34 20.36
C THR A 45 6.60 -2.25 20.71
N VAL A 46 7.15 -1.03 20.83
CA VAL A 46 8.58 -0.81 21.14
C VAL A 46 8.98 -1.38 22.50
N SER A 47 8.12 -1.25 23.52
CA SER A 47 8.40 -1.83 24.84
C SER A 47 8.44 -3.35 24.79
N ILE A 48 7.51 -4.00 24.08
CA ILE A 48 7.49 -5.45 23.93
C ILE A 48 8.75 -5.91 23.18
N VAL A 49 9.11 -5.27 22.06
CA VAL A 49 10.35 -5.60 21.32
C VAL A 49 11.58 -5.47 22.22
N SER A 50 11.65 -4.43 23.04
CA SER A 50 12.75 -4.21 23.98
C SER A 50 12.86 -5.32 25.03
N GLU A 51 11.72 -5.85 25.52
CA GLU A 51 11.71 -7.01 26.42
C GLU A 51 12.35 -8.25 25.80
N TYR A 52 12.07 -8.52 24.52
CA TYR A 52 12.67 -9.65 23.80
C TYR A 52 14.14 -9.42 23.50
N ALA A 53 14.53 -8.20 23.11
CA ALA A 53 15.92 -7.87 22.85
C ALA A 53 16.83 -8.02 24.08
N MET A 54 16.28 -7.83 25.30
CA MET A 54 17.00 -8.11 26.54
C MET A 54 17.19 -9.62 26.82
N LYS A 55 16.31 -10.47 26.28
CA LYS A 55 16.31 -11.93 26.52
C LYS A 55 17.09 -12.70 25.45
N ASP A 56 17.09 -12.21 24.22
CA ASP A 56 17.74 -12.86 23.08
C ASP A 56 18.76 -11.92 22.42
N ARG A 57 20.04 -12.25 22.61
CA ARG A 57 21.19 -11.50 22.06
C ARG A 57 21.26 -11.47 20.53
N ARG A 58 20.49 -12.32 19.83
CA ARG A 58 20.39 -12.32 18.36
C ARG A 58 19.56 -11.15 17.85
N ILE A 59 18.75 -10.53 18.71
CA ILE A 59 17.87 -9.42 18.35
C ILE A 59 18.65 -8.10 18.35
N ARG A 60 18.61 -7.41 17.23
CA ARG A 60 19.08 -6.04 17.04
C ARG A 60 17.87 -5.17 16.71
N THR A 61 17.80 -3.98 17.29
CA THR A 61 16.64 -3.10 17.14
C THR A 61 17.01 -1.79 16.44
N ILE A 62 16.07 -1.29 15.64
CA ILE A 62 16.08 0.07 15.10
C ILE A 62 14.70 0.66 15.40
N PHE A 63 14.67 1.78 16.13
CA PHE A 63 13.42 2.46 16.46
C PHE A 63 13.42 3.86 15.84
N PHE A 64 12.54 4.10 14.88
CA PHE A 64 12.34 5.43 14.34
C PHE A 64 11.55 6.30 15.32
N LYS A 65 11.77 7.62 15.24
CA LYS A 65 11.13 8.58 16.15
C LYS A 65 9.65 8.78 15.85
N GLU A 66 9.27 8.65 14.59
CA GLU A 66 7.93 8.87 14.07
C GLU A 66 7.70 8.01 12.83
N ASN A 67 6.44 7.84 12.47
CA ASN A 67 6.05 7.04 11.32
C ASN A 67 6.54 7.66 10.02
N THR A 68 7.27 6.87 9.22
CA THR A 68 7.85 7.36 7.98
C THR A 68 6.83 7.31 6.84
N VAL A 69 6.99 8.19 5.86
CA VAL A 69 6.13 8.24 4.66
C VAL A 69 6.13 6.92 3.88
N GLY A 70 7.26 6.20 3.87
CA GLY A 70 7.39 4.90 3.21
C GLY A 70 6.88 3.71 4.02
N GLY A 71 6.44 3.90 5.27
CA GLY A 71 5.94 2.83 6.09
C GLY A 71 6.95 1.68 6.25
N VAL A 72 6.42 0.47 6.05
CA VAL A 72 7.17 -0.79 6.00
C VAL A 72 8.36 -0.76 5.03
N ALA A 73 8.30 0.00 3.91
CA ALA A 73 9.41 0.12 2.98
C ALA A 73 10.67 0.71 3.64
N SER A 74 10.48 1.78 4.43
CA SER A 74 11.57 2.46 5.13
C SER A 74 12.19 1.54 6.20
N ALA A 75 11.32 0.86 6.95
CA ALA A 75 11.74 -0.07 7.99
C ALA A 75 12.51 -1.26 7.41
N ALA A 76 11.98 -1.89 6.36
CA ALA A 76 12.62 -3.00 5.66
C ALA A 76 13.98 -2.59 5.08
N ASN A 77 14.08 -1.43 4.42
CA ASN A 77 15.34 -0.93 3.87
C ASN A 77 16.38 -0.63 4.96
N ALA A 78 15.98 -0.09 6.11
CA ALA A 78 16.89 0.10 7.24
C ALA A 78 17.41 -1.24 7.79
N GLY A 79 16.56 -2.26 7.84
CA GLY A 79 16.96 -3.63 8.14
C GLY A 79 17.97 -4.19 7.13
N ILE A 80 17.70 -4.05 5.83
CA ILE A 80 18.61 -4.49 4.75
C ILE A 80 19.99 -3.87 4.91
N ASN A 81 20.07 -2.58 5.27
CA ASN A 81 21.34 -1.87 5.38
C ASN A 81 22.25 -2.38 6.50
N ILE A 82 21.71 -3.03 7.53
CA ILE A 82 22.50 -3.55 8.66
C ILE A 82 22.58 -5.07 8.70
N ALA A 83 21.91 -5.76 7.78
CA ALA A 83 21.91 -7.21 7.63
C ALA A 83 23.29 -7.71 7.19
N THR A 84 23.77 -8.76 7.84
CA THR A 84 25.09 -9.37 7.63
C THR A 84 25.04 -10.83 7.22
N GLY A 85 23.86 -11.47 7.30
CA GLY A 85 23.65 -12.86 6.95
C GLY A 85 23.79 -13.14 5.46
N ASP A 86 24.17 -14.36 5.11
CA ASP A 86 24.33 -14.74 3.68
C ASP A 86 23.02 -14.66 2.90
N TYR A 87 21.90 -14.85 3.60
CA TYR A 87 20.54 -14.61 3.13
C TYR A 87 19.84 -13.54 3.96
N ILE A 88 18.83 -12.91 3.37
CA ILE A 88 17.88 -12.00 4.02
C ILE A 88 16.47 -12.59 3.92
N GLY A 89 15.77 -12.68 5.05
CA GLY A 89 14.35 -12.99 5.12
C GLY A 89 13.58 -11.83 5.73
N PHE A 90 12.27 -11.77 5.48
CA PHE A 90 11.38 -10.76 6.04
C PHE A 90 10.30 -11.40 6.90
N ALA A 91 9.81 -10.67 7.89
CA ALA A 91 8.65 -11.03 8.68
C ALA A 91 7.85 -9.76 9.04
N ASP A 92 6.54 -9.84 8.90
CA ASP A 92 5.63 -8.79 9.32
C ASP A 92 5.36 -8.97 10.82
N GLY A 93 5.40 -7.86 11.57
CA GLY A 93 5.23 -7.84 13.02
C GLY A 93 3.89 -8.40 13.53
N ASP A 94 2.96 -8.64 12.64
CA ASP A 94 1.59 -9.10 12.90
C ASP A 94 1.26 -10.47 12.32
N ASP A 95 2.21 -11.21 11.76
CA ASP A 95 1.97 -12.53 11.18
C ASP A 95 2.46 -13.68 12.08
N LEU A 96 2.19 -14.93 11.68
CA LEU A 96 2.67 -16.13 12.37
C LEU A 96 3.60 -16.94 11.46
N TYR A 97 4.66 -17.48 12.05
CA TYR A 97 5.68 -18.24 11.33
C TYR A 97 5.88 -19.61 11.98
N ASP A 98 5.97 -20.65 11.17
CA ASP A 98 6.35 -21.98 11.64
C ASP A 98 7.80 -21.95 12.15
N ILE A 99 8.08 -22.58 13.28
CA ILE A 99 9.42 -22.59 13.90
C ILE A 99 10.49 -23.23 13.00
N SER A 100 10.10 -24.06 12.03
CA SER A 100 11.00 -24.68 11.06
C SER A 100 11.14 -23.90 9.75
N MET A 101 10.42 -22.78 9.59
CA MET A 101 10.30 -22.08 8.31
C MET A 101 11.65 -21.65 7.75
N PHE A 102 12.41 -20.87 8.52
CA PHE A 102 13.64 -20.29 8.02
C PHE A 102 14.75 -21.33 7.87
N GLU A 103 14.76 -22.38 8.70
CA GLU A 103 15.63 -23.54 8.53
C GLU A 103 15.35 -24.25 7.20
N LYS A 104 14.10 -24.62 6.93
CA LYS A 104 13.70 -25.30 5.69
C LYS A 104 14.01 -24.46 4.45
N LEU A 105 13.69 -23.16 4.50
CA LEU A 105 13.99 -22.23 3.42
C LEU A 105 15.50 -22.13 3.17
N TRP A 106 16.30 -21.98 4.23
CA TRP A 106 17.75 -21.88 4.14
C TRP A 106 18.40 -23.18 3.64
N ILE A 107 18.04 -24.34 4.18
CA ILE A 107 18.53 -25.65 3.71
C ILE A 107 18.24 -25.84 2.23
N SER A 108 17.01 -25.51 1.80
CA SER A 108 16.60 -25.62 0.40
C SER A 108 17.42 -24.68 -0.50
N ALA A 109 17.62 -23.43 -0.08
CA ALA A 109 18.42 -22.46 -0.81
C ALA A 109 19.89 -22.87 -0.91
N ASP A 110 20.52 -23.24 0.21
CA ASP A 110 21.94 -23.57 0.25
C ASP A 110 22.26 -24.87 -0.49
N THR A 111 21.44 -25.91 -0.31
CA THR A 111 21.65 -27.21 -0.98
C THR A 111 21.58 -27.08 -2.50
N THR A 112 20.65 -26.24 -2.99
CA THR A 112 20.42 -26.06 -4.44
C THR A 112 21.20 -24.89 -5.04
N LYS A 113 21.92 -24.14 -4.19
CA LYS A 113 22.62 -22.89 -4.51
C LYS A 113 21.69 -21.86 -5.17
N SER A 114 20.46 -21.76 -4.65
CA SER A 114 19.42 -20.86 -5.14
C SER A 114 19.60 -19.45 -4.62
N ASP A 115 19.19 -18.48 -5.43
CA ASP A 115 19.23 -17.05 -5.10
C ASP A 115 18.01 -16.65 -4.26
N ILE A 116 16.90 -17.38 -4.41
CA ILE A 116 15.66 -17.21 -3.68
C ILE A 116 15.21 -18.58 -3.18
N SER A 117 14.61 -18.64 -2.00
CA SER A 117 13.84 -19.80 -1.55
C SER A 117 12.48 -19.33 -1.03
N MET A 118 11.40 -20.04 -1.40
CA MET A 118 10.02 -19.62 -1.17
C MET A 118 9.17 -20.77 -0.65
N CYS A 119 8.32 -20.51 0.35
CA CYS A 119 7.35 -21.48 0.87
C CYS A 119 5.90 -21.11 0.54
N GLN A 120 4.95 -22.02 0.82
CA GLN A 120 3.51 -21.68 0.87
C GLN A 120 3.17 -20.85 2.12
N TYR A 121 1.97 -20.27 2.09
CA TYR A 121 1.38 -19.59 3.23
C TYR A 121 -0.13 -19.80 3.24
N SER A 122 -0.75 -19.53 4.37
CA SER A 122 -2.20 -19.50 4.53
C SER A 122 -2.67 -18.14 5.04
N VAL A 123 -3.96 -17.87 4.88
CA VAL A 123 -4.58 -16.62 5.33
C VAL A 123 -5.40 -16.90 6.60
N LEU A 124 -5.10 -16.21 7.69
CA LEU A 124 -5.79 -16.29 8.97
C LEU A 124 -6.68 -15.06 9.18
N SER A 125 -8.00 -15.28 9.24
CA SER A 125 -8.98 -14.23 9.49
C SER A 125 -9.09 -13.93 10.98
N GLU A 126 -8.83 -12.68 11.39
CA GLU A 126 -9.01 -12.25 12.79
C GLU A 126 -10.49 -12.04 13.17
N ILE A 127 -11.41 -12.09 12.20
CA ILE A 127 -12.85 -11.98 12.46
C ILE A 127 -13.42 -13.29 13.03
N ASP A 128 -13.05 -14.43 12.44
CA ASP A 128 -13.64 -15.74 12.75
C ASP A 128 -12.60 -16.81 13.07
N GLY A 129 -11.31 -16.46 13.12
CA GLY A 129 -10.20 -17.37 13.41
C GLY A 129 -9.97 -18.42 12.34
N LYS A 130 -10.59 -18.30 11.16
CA LYS A 130 -10.50 -19.33 10.12
C LYS A 130 -9.28 -19.14 9.25
N GLU A 131 -8.69 -20.29 8.93
CA GLU A 131 -7.58 -20.41 7.99
C GLU A 131 -8.12 -20.74 6.59
N SER A 132 -7.60 -20.07 5.57
CA SER A 132 -8.00 -20.25 4.17
C SER A 132 -6.81 -20.21 3.23
N GLN A 133 -7.00 -20.73 2.01
CA GLN A 133 -5.96 -20.74 0.98
C GLN A 133 -5.78 -19.35 0.36
N PRO A 134 -4.54 -18.93 0.08
CA PRO A 134 -4.28 -17.65 -0.57
C PRO A 134 -4.70 -17.64 -2.04
N ALA A 135 -4.83 -16.45 -2.62
CA ALA A 135 -5.28 -16.29 -4.00
C ALA A 135 -4.31 -16.89 -5.04
N ASP A 136 -3.03 -17.10 -4.69
CA ASP A 136 -2.06 -17.78 -5.54
C ASP A 136 -1.86 -19.28 -5.25
N TYR A 137 -2.68 -19.89 -4.37
CA TYR A 137 -2.54 -21.30 -3.97
C TYR A 137 -2.48 -22.27 -5.17
N LYS A 138 -3.33 -22.07 -6.18
CA LYS A 138 -3.36 -22.93 -7.39
C LYS A 138 -2.02 -22.97 -8.13
N ARG A 139 -1.17 -21.96 -7.97
CA ARG A 139 0.17 -21.94 -8.60
C ARG A 139 1.11 -22.98 -8.02
N TRP A 140 0.82 -23.47 -6.81
CA TRP A 140 1.58 -24.50 -6.10
C TRP A 140 1.16 -25.92 -6.46
N GLU A 141 0.06 -26.13 -7.17
CA GLU A 141 -0.42 -27.49 -7.52
C GLU A 141 0.62 -28.31 -8.29
N ARG A 142 1.50 -27.64 -9.05
CA ARG A 142 2.62 -28.27 -9.79
C ARG A 142 3.85 -28.57 -8.93
N PHE A 143 3.93 -28.03 -7.72
CA PHE A 143 5.08 -28.10 -6.82
C PHE A 143 4.67 -28.86 -5.56
N THR A 144 4.70 -30.19 -5.60
CA THR A 144 4.25 -31.05 -4.48
C THR A 144 5.40 -31.57 -3.61
N LYS A 145 6.64 -31.34 -4.03
CA LYS A 145 7.86 -31.72 -3.32
C LYS A 145 8.86 -30.57 -3.38
N PRO A 146 9.83 -30.50 -2.44
CA PRO A 146 10.90 -29.51 -2.55
C PRO A 146 11.65 -29.67 -3.88
N GLU A 147 11.82 -28.57 -4.59
CA GLU A 147 12.51 -28.53 -5.89
C GLU A 147 13.18 -27.18 -6.14
N SER A 148 14.10 -27.12 -7.10
CA SER A 148 14.70 -25.86 -7.54
C SER A 148 14.54 -25.67 -9.03
N ILE A 149 14.25 -24.45 -9.45
CA ILE A 149 13.98 -24.08 -10.84
C ILE A 149 14.96 -23.00 -11.28
N ASP A 150 15.62 -23.22 -12.41
CA ASP A 150 16.44 -22.22 -13.07
C ASP A 150 15.55 -21.12 -13.66
N LEU A 151 15.87 -19.87 -13.33
CA LEU A 151 15.13 -18.68 -13.72
C LEU A 151 15.70 -18.09 -15.03
N ASN A 152 15.25 -18.66 -16.14
CA ASN A 152 15.38 -18.08 -17.48
C ASN A 152 14.23 -17.06 -17.74
N PRO A 153 14.23 -16.33 -18.88
CA PRO A 153 13.18 -15.34 -19.16
C PRO A 153 11.75 -15.88 -19.04
N GLU A 154 11.46 -17.08 -19.54
CA GLU A 154 10.10 -17.65 -19.52
C GLU A 154 9.66 -18.07 -18.12
N THR A 155 10.53 -18.75 -17.37
CA THR A 155 10.23 -19.15 -15.98
C THR A 155 10.09 -17.93 -15.07
N LYS A 156 10.86 -16.86 -15.29
CA LYS A 156 10.70 -15.60 -14.56
C LYS A 156 9.29 -15.02 -14.72
N LYS A 157 8.73 -15.04 -15.94
CA LYS A 157 7.35 -14.60 -16.19
C LYS A 157 6.33 -15.36 -15.35
N ASP A 158 6.54 -16.67 -15.17
CA ASP A 158 5.71 -17.51 -14.31
C ASP A 158 5.80 -17.11 -12.83
N PHE A 159 6.99 -16.80 -12.33
CA PHE A 159 7.21 -16.41 -10.93
C PHE A 159 6.78 -14.97 -10.61
N LEU A 160 6.82 -14.06 -11.59
CA LEU A 160 6.26 -12.71 -11.46
C LEU A 160 4.75 -12.71 -11.17
N ARG A 161 4.05 -13.81 -11.44
CA ARG A 161 2.60 -13.97 -11.22
C ARG A 161 2.22 -14.48 -9.83
N PHE A 162 3.19 -14.85 -8.99
CA PHE A 162 2.94 -15.10 -7.57
C PHE A 162 2.63 -13.79 -6.85
N ILE A 163 1.96 -13.88 -5.71
CA ILE A 163 1.71 -12.67 -4.91
C ILE A 163 3.06 -12.08 -4.45
N SER A 164 3.22 -10.79 -4.72
CA SER A 164 4.37 -9.97 -4.36
C SER A 164 4.39 -9.73 -2.85
N VAL A 165 4.77 -10.73 -2.06
CA VAL A 165 4.99 -10.61 -0.61
C VAL A 165 6.36 -11.17 -0.23
N PRO A 166 7.16 -10.45 0.56
CA PRO A 166 8.54 -10.83 0.87
C PRO A 166 8.65 -11.83 2.02
N TRP A 167 7.72 -11.81 2.97
CA TRP A 167 7.82 -12.55 4.23
C TRP A 167 7.73 -14.07 4.13
N ARG A 168 7.38 -14.62 2.96
CA ARG A 168 7.39 -16.07 2.66
C ARG A 168 8.65 -16.54 1.93
N LYS A 169 9.66 -15.67 1.84
CA LYS A 169 10.86 -15.87 1.02
C LYS A 169 12.12 -15.51 1.80
N ILE A 170 13.22 -16.14 1.41
CA ILE A 170 14.58 -15.65 1.69
C ILE A 170 15.31 -15.35 0.39
N TYR A 171 16.23 -14.40 0.43
CA TYR A 171 16.93 -13.84 -0.71
C TYR A 171 18.43 -13.83 -0.43
N ARG A 172 19.25 -14.30 -1.39
CA ARG A 172 20.71 -14.25 -1.24
C ARG A 172 21.16 -12.80 -1.15
N ARG A 173 21.84 -12.42 -0.06
CA ARG A 173 22.17 -11.01 0.24
C ARG A 173 23.01 -10.38 -0.86
N ASP A 174 23.99 -11.10 -1.39
CA ASP A 174 24.88 -10.59 -2.44
C ASP A 174 24.12 -10.22 -3.73
N MET A 175 23.00 -10.89 -4.03
CA MET A 175 22.13 -10.57 -5.17
C MET A 175 21.42 -9.24 -4.92
N ILE A 176 20.85 -9.07 -3.71
CA ILE A 176 20.20 -7.82 -3.29
C ILE A 176 21.19 -6.66 -3.35
N GLU A 177 22.42 -6.86 -2.89
CA GLU A 177 23.48 -5.84 -2.91
C GLU A 177 23.96 -5.51 -4.33
N LYS A 178 24.33 -6.52 -5.11
CA LYS A 178 24.85 -6.32 -6.49
C LYS A 178 23.84 -5.66 -7.41
N ALA A 179 22.56 -6.01 -7.29
CA ALA A 179 21.48 -5.42 -8.09
C ALA A 179 20.90 -4.15 -7.44
N ASN A 180 21.43 -3.71 -6.29
CA ASN A 180 20.95 -2.56 -5.50
C ASN A 180 19.43 -2.57 -5.31
N ILE A 181 18.89 -3.73 -4.92
CA ILE A 181 17.45 -3.93 -4.76
C ILE A 181 17.03 -3.34 -3.42
N ARG A 182 16.03 -2.45 -3.45
CA ARG A 182 15.43 -1.80 -2.27
C ARG A 182 13.93 -1.69 -2.47
N PHE A 183 13.19 -1.64 -1.36
CA PHE A 183 11.78 -1.28 -1.41
C PHE A 183 11.66 0.19 -1.84
N PRO A 184 10.79 0.53 -2.79
CA PRO A 184 10.56 1.93 -3.15
C PRO A 184 9.94 2.68 -1.97
N VAL A 185 10.52 3.82 -1.62
CA VAL A 185 10.04 4.68 -0.54
C VAL A 185 9.23 5.82 -1.16
N GLY A 186 7.97 5.94 -0.78
CA GLY A 186 7.08 7.01 -1.21
C GLY A 186 5.75 6.93 -0.49
N ASP A 187 4.89 7.93 -0.73
CA ASP A 187 3.56 8.01 -0.12
C ASP A 187 2.59 7.07 -0.85
N PHE A 188 2.85 5.76 -0.82
CA PHE A 188 2.06 4.69 -1.45
C PHE A 188 2.22 3.36 -0.71
N PHE A 189 1.28 2.45 -0.92
CA PHE A 189 1.31 1.08 -0.39
C PHE A 189 1.62 0.08 -1.51
N TYR A 190 1.95 -1.16 -1.16
CA TYR A 190 2.30 -2.24 -2.09
C TYR A 190 3.70 -2.13 -2.71
N GLU A 191 4.62 -1.49 -2.00
CA GLU A 191 6.07 -1.43 -2.23
C GLU A 191 6.72 -2.79 -2.49
N ASP A 192 6.09 -3.88 -2.05
CA ASP A 192 6.51 -5.24 -2.36
C ASP A 192 6.51 -5.55 -3.86
N ASN A 193 5.70 -4.85 -4.67
CA ASN A 193 5.62 -5.13 -6.10
C ASN A 193 6.94 -4.84 -6.82
N PRO A 194 7.51 -3.62 -6.77
CA PRO A 194 8.82 -3.38 -7.38
C PRO A 194 9.93 -4.25 -6.78
N PHE A 195 9.89 -4.55 -5.47
CA PHE A 195 10.87 -5.43 -4.84
C PHE A 195 10.79 -6.87 -5.37
N HIS A 196 9.58 -7.44 -5.48
CA HIS A 196 9.33 -8.76 -6.05
C HIS A 196 9.80 -8.85 -7.50
N TRP A 197 9.48 -7.84 -8.31
CA TRP A 197 9.95 -7.78 -9.70
C TRP A 197 11.47 -7.76 -9.81
N ALA A 198 12.12 -6.87 -9.07
CA ALA A 198 13.57 -6.74 -9.08
C ALA A 198 14.27 -8.02 -8.60
N THR A 199 13.75 -8.68 -7.56
CA THR A 199 14.33 -9.92 -7.03
C THR A 199 14.15 -11.11 -7.98
N ILE A 200 12.95 -11.35 -8.51
CA ILE A 200 12.70 -12.45 -9.46
C ILE A 200 13.53 -12.29 -10.74
N ILE A 201 13.62 -11.07 -11.29
CA ILE A 201 14.36 -10.82 -12.53
C ILE A 201 15.88 -10.88 -12.31
N SER A 202 16.38 -10.50 -11.13
CA SER A 202 17.81 -10.59 -10.81
C SER A 202 18.26 -12.02 -10.47
N ALA A 203 17.35 -12.86 -9.97
CA ALA A 203 17.66 -14.23 -9.59
C ALA A 203 17.93 -15.14 -10.80
N ARG A 204 18.82 -16.11 -10.60
CA ARG A 204 19.18 -17.17 -11.55
C ARG A 204 18.49 -18.49 -11.22
N LYS A 205 18.15 -18.72 -9.95
CA LYS A 205 17.51 -19.95 -9.49
C LYS A 205 16.66 -19.70 -8.25
N ILE A 206 15.50 -20.33 -8.19
CA ILE A 206 14.60 -20.31 -7.04
C ILE A 206 14.39 -21.73 -6.50
N ALA A 207 14.47 -21.90 -5.18
CA ALA A 207 14.07 -23.11 -4.49
C ALA A 207 12.65 -22.98 -3.94
N LEU A 208 11.87 -24.05 -4.05
CA LEU A 208 10.48 -24.10 -3.62
C LEU A 208 10.33 -25.11 -2.48
N VAL A 209 9.67 -24.68 -1.41
CA VAL A 209 9.30 -25.51 -0.27
C VAL A 209 7.78 -25.57 -0.23
N PRO A 210 7.12 -26.66 -0.64
CA PRO A 210 5.68 -26.69 -0.87
C PRO A 210 4.84 -26.72 0.41
N GLU A 211 5.45 -26.57 1.59
CA GLU A 211 4.77 -26.52 2.87
C GLU A 211 4.25 -25.11 3.17
N SER A 212 3.09 -25.01 3.83
CA SER A 212 2.57 -23.74 4.34
C SER A 212 3.24 -23.42 5.66
N LEU A 213 4.25 -22.54 5.63
CA LEU A 213 5.13 -22.29 6.78
C LEU A 213 4.92 -20.90 7.41
N CYS A 214 3.98 -20.11 6.91
CA CYS A 214 3.58 -18.86 7.53
C CYS A 214 2.07 -18.63 7.37
N LYS A 215 1.49 -17.86 8.29
CA LYS A 215 0.08 -17.48 8.29
C LYS A 215 -0.02 -15.97 8.27
N HIS A 216 -0.59 -15.46 7.18
CA HIS A 216 -0.83 -14.04 7.00
C HIS A 216 -2.16 -13.63 7.65
N ARG A 217 -2.11 -12.77 8.66
CA ARG A 217 -3.28 -12.27 9.36
C ARG A 217 -4.01 -11.21 8.54
N VAL A 218 -5.32 -11.37 8.40
CA VAL A 218 -6.19 -10.41 7.69
C VAL A 218 -7.35 -9.97 8.55
N ALA A 219 -7.93 -8.83 8.18
CA ALA A 219 -9.12 -8.24 8.80
C ALA A 219 -8.92 -7.80 10.26
N ARG A 220 -7.68 -7.47 10.65
CA ARG A 220 -7.36 -6.85 11.94
C ARG A 220 -7.57 -5.33 11.94
N ALA A 221 -7.74 -4.77 13.13
CA ALA A 221 -7.80 -3.32 13.30
C ALA A 221 -6.46 -2.66 12.90
N GLY A 222 -6.54 -1.53 12.19
CA GLY A 222 -5.35 -0.79 11.74
C GLY A 222 -4.72 -1.31 10.45
N GLN A 223 -5.24 -2.40 9.84
CA GLN A 223 -4.73 -2.87 8.55
C GLN A 223 -5.06 -1.88 7.43
N THR A 224 -4.04 -1.50 6.67
CA THR A 224 -4.10 -0.51 5.58
C THR A 224 -5.09 -0.89 4.46
N MET A 225 -5.35 -2.18 4.27
CA MET A 225 -6.08 -2.73 3.11
C MET A 225 -7.60 -2.46 3.09
N ALA A 226 -8.14 -1.79 4.12
CA ALA A 226 -9.57 -1.52 4.25
C ALA A 226 -10.03 -0.18 3.64
N ALA A 227 -9.12 0.65 3.12
CA ALA A 227 -9.45 1.96 2.58
C ALA A 227 -9.83 1.91 1.09
N ALA A 228 -11.09 2.25 0.78
CA ALA A 228 -11.61 2.41 -0.59
C ALA A 228 -11.46 3.85 -1.13
N ASP A 229 -10.37 4.52 -0.80
CA ASP A 229 -10.14 5.92 -1.17
C ASP A 229 -9.04 6.08 -2.24
N GLU A 230 -8.67 7.31 -2.56
CA GLU A 230 -7.64 7.64 -3.55
C GLU A 230 -6.29 6.95 -3.30
N ARG A 231 -6.02 6.46 -2.08
CA ARG A 231 -4.79 5.72 -1.77
C ARG A 231 -4.71 4.41 -2.57
N LEU A 232 -5.84 3.82 -2.97
CA LEU A 232 -5.85 2.66 -3.86
C LEU A 232 -5.23 2.96 -5.23
N LEU A 233 -5.39 4.18 -5.74
CA LEU A 233 -4.83 4.59 -7.04
C LEU A 233 -3.30 4.70 -7.01
N ARG A 234 -2.72 4.76 -5.82
CA ARG A 234 -1.28 4.89 -5.63
C ARG A 234 -0.54 3.61 -5.99
N ILE A 235 -1.22 2.46 -6.03
CA ILE A 235 -0.63 1.21 -6.54
C ILE A 235 -0.05 1.39 -7.95
N PHE A 236 -0.65 2.27 -8.77
CA PHE A 236 -0.18 2.51 -10.14
C PHE A 236 1.14 3.31 -10.21
N TYR A 237 1.62 3.92 -9.12
CA TYR A 237 3.00 4.45 -9.10
C TYR A 237 4.04 3.33 -9.30
N HIS A 238 3.73 2.10 -8.84
CA HIS A 238 4.62 0.96 -9.01
C HIS A 238 4.83 0.56 -10.47
N HIS A 239 3.88 0.89 -11.35
CA HIS A 239 4.03 0.64 -12.79
C HIS A 239 5.28 1.35 -13.34
N ASP A 240 5.37 2.68 -13.15
CA ASP A 240 6.50 3.46 -13.63
C ASP A 240 7.80 3.05 -12.91
N ILE A 241 7.74 2.75 -11.60
CA ILE A 241 8.92 2.29 -10.84
C ILE A 241 9.48 0.98 -11.42
N ILE A 242 8.60 0.01 -11.70
CA ILE A 242 9.00 -1.26 -12.31
C ILE A 242 9.53 -1.01 -13.72
N ARG A 243 8.80 -0.25 -14.54
CA ARG A 243 9.21 0.09 -15.91
C ARG A 243 10.58 0.74 -15.96
N ASP A 244 10.84 1.73 -15.11
CA ASP A 244 12.10 2.47 -15.07
C ASP A 244 13.25 1.56 -14.63
N TRP A 245 12.98 0.65 -13.67
CA TRP A 245 13.96 -0.38 -13.29
C TRP A 245 14.23 -1.35 -14.44
N LEU A 246 13.22 -1.82 -15.17
CA LEU A 246 13.38 -2.70 -16.32
C LEU A 246 14.19 -2.05 -17.44
N ASN A 247 13.90 -0.78 -17.74
CA ASN A 247 14.64 0.02 -18.72
C ASN A 247 16.10 0.21 -18.32
N LYS A 248 16.34 0.58 -17.05
CA LYS A 248 17.69 0.74 -16.50
C LYS A 248 18.52 -0.54 -16.61
N ASN A 249 17.89 -1.70 -16.52
CA ASN A 249 18.54 -3.01 -16.63
C ASN A 249 18.48 -3.61 -18.05
N ALA A 250 18.02 -2.85 -19.05
CA ALA A 250 17.91 -3.27 -20.45
C ALA A 250 17.10 -4.57 -20.67
N VAL A 251 16.08 -4.81 -19.84
CA VAL A 251 15.22 -6.00 -19.90
C VAL A 251 13.75 -5.67 -20.15
N TYR A 252 13.42 -4.40 -20.40
CA TYR A 252 12.03 -3.95 -20.61
C TYR A 252 11.31 -4.72 -21.72
N GLU A 253 11.90 -4.87 -22.89
CA GLU A 253 11.25 -5.57 -24.01
C GLU A 253 10.90 -7.04 -23.70
N TYR A 254 11.65 -7.71 -22.83
CA TYR A 254 11.37 -9.10 -22.43
C TYR A 254 10.19 -9.22 -21.46
N TYR A 255 9.91 -8.16 -20.70
CA TYR A 255 8.94 -8.18 -19.59
C TYR A 255 7.82 -7.14 -19.72
N LYS A 256 7.78 -6.40 -20.84
CA LYS A 256 6.77 -5.38 -21.13
C LYS A 256 5.36 -5.98 -21.11
N ALA A 257 5.21 -7.17 -21.71
CA ALA A 257 3.93 -7.88 -21.70
C ALA A 257 3.48 -8.20 -20.28
N GLU A 258 4.37 -8.70 -19.42
CA GLU A 258 4.08 -9.05 -18.03
C GLU A 258 3.72 -7.81 -17.20
N LEU A 259 4.36 -6.67 -17.48
CA LEU A 259 4.06 -5.41 -16.80
C LEU A 259 2.67 -4.90 -17.20
N LEU A 260 2.27 -5.08 -18.46
CA LEU A 260 0.91 -4.81 -18.92
C LEU A 260 -0.10 -5.77 -18.28
N HIS A 261 0.23 -7.05 -18.12
CA HIS A 261 -0.61 -8.01 -17.39
C HIS A 261 -0.79 -7.61 -15.93
N TRP A 262 0.30 -7.18 -15.27
CA TRP A 262 0.25 -6.68 -13.91
C TRP A 262 -0.65 -5.44 -13.82
N LEU A 263 -0.50 -4.48 -14.74
CA LEU A 263 -1.35 -3.28 -14.82
C LEU A 263 -2.83 -3.65 -14.99
N ALA A 264 -3.15 -4.59 -15.88
CA ALA A 264 -4.52 -5.06 -16.13
C ALA A 264 -5.12 -5.76 -14.89
N ALA A 265 -4.31 -6.52 -14.15
CA ALA A 265 -4.73 -7.19 -12.93
C ALA A 265 -5.03 -6.18 -11.81
N GLN A 266 -4.15 -5.20 -11.59
CA GLN A 266 -4.39 -4.14 -10.62
C GLN A 266 -5.60 -3.30 -11.00
N LEU A 267 -5.74 -2.96 -12.28
CA LEU A 267 -6.91 -2.24 -12.79
C LEU A 267 -8.21 -3.00 -12.51
N SER A 268 -8.24 -4.31 -12.77
CA SER A 268 -9.41 -5.14 -12.50
C SER A 268 -9.76 -5.22 -11.01
N TRP A 269 -8.76 -5.20 -10.14
CA TRP A 269 -8.96 -5.25 -8.69
C TRP A 269 -9.42 -3.89 -8.12
N VAL A 270 -8.78 -2.79 -8.54
CA VAL A 270 -9.11 -1.42 -8.12
C VAL A 270 -10.48 -1.00 -8.66
N SER A 271 -10.82 -1.33 -9.91
CA SER A 271 -12.11 -0.92 -10.51
C SER A 271 -13.32 -1.48 -9.77
N GLN A 272 -13.18 -2.62 -9.10
CA GLN A 272 -14.25 -3.23 -8.29
C GLN A 272 -14.44 -2.56 -6.92
N ARG A 273 -13.47 -1.75 -6.49
CA ARG A 273 -13.46 -1.04 -5.20
C ARG A 273 -13.59 0.46 -5.33
N ALA A 274 -13.43 0.99 -6.54
CA ALA A 274 -13.51 2.42 -6.82
C ALA A 274 -14.97 2.89 -6.77
N GLU A 275 -15.24 3.90 -5.95
CA GLU A 275 -16.55 4.52 -5.79
C GLU A 275 -16.44 6.04 -5.96
N GLY A 276 -17.53 6.68 -6.42
CA GLY A 276 -17.63 8.14 -6.53
C GLY A 276 -16.48 8.77 -7.32
N ASP A 277 -15.85 9.80 -6.75
CA ASP A 277 -14.79 10.57 -7.42
C ASP A 277 -13.55 9.71 -7.77
N VAL A 278 -13.31 8.61 -7.05
CA VAL A 278 -12.18 7.68 -7.33
C VAL A 278 -12.34 7.04 -8.72
N GLN A 279 -13.56 6.83 -9.20
CA GLN A 279 -13.84 6.27 -10.52
C GLN A 279 -13.31 7.16 -11.66
N ASN A 280 -13.53 8.46 -11.53
CA ASN A 280 -13.07 9.46 -12.49
C ASN A 280 -11.54 9.55 -12.46
N THR A 281 -10.97 9.66 -11.26
CA THR A 281 -9.53 9.80 -11.07
C THR A 281 -8.78 8.55 -11.56
N LEU A 282 -9.38 7.35 -11.47
CA LEU A 282 -8.78 6.10 -11.97
C LEU A 282 -8.50 6.15 -13.48
N PHE A 283 -9.45 6.63 -14.29
CA PHE A 283 -9.26 6.71 -15.74
C PHE A 283 -8.17 7.70 -16.13
N ASP A 284 -8.21 8.90 -15.55
CA ASP A 284 -7.21 9.94 -15.80
C ASP A 284 -5.81 9.49 -15.35
N ARG A 285 -5.74 8.74 -14.25
CA ARG A 285 -4.49 8.17 -13.72
C ARG A 285 -3.87 7.13 -14.65
N LEU A 286 -4.69 6.28 -15.27
CA LEU A 286 -4.23 5.19 -16.13
C LEU A 286 -3.92 5.62 -17.56
N THR A 287 -4.56 6.68 -18.04
CA THR A 287 -4.36 7.20 -19.39
C THR A 287 -2.87 7.39 -19.75
N PRO A 288 -2.04 8.09 -18.93
CA PRO A 288 -0.61 8.26 -19.22
C PRO A 288 0.21 6.98 -19.03
N LEU A 289 -0.32 5.92 -18.40
CA LEU A 289 0.35 4.63 -18.27
C LEU A 289 0.08 3.75 -19.48
N VAL A 290 -1.18 3.68 -19.91
CA VAL A 290 -1.60 2.91 -21.09
C VAL A 290 -1.08 3.54 -22.39
N SER A 291 -0.88 4.86 -22.42
CA SER A 291 -0.31 5.54 -23.60
C SER A 291 1.12 5.11 -23.92
N GLN A 292 1.85 4.53 -22.95
CA GLN A 292 3.23 4.06 -23.08
C GLN A 292 3.36 2.73 -23.84
N TYR A 293 2.23 2.04 -24.04
CA TYR A 293 2.17 0.78 -24.79
C TYR A 293 1.65 1.03 -26.19
N GLU A 294 2.17 0.32 -27.18
CA GLU A 294 1.69 0.41 -28.56
C GLU A 294 0.31 -0.25 -28.71
N ASN A 295 -0.44 0.11 -29.76
CA ASN A 295 -1.72 -0.55 -30.04
C ASN A 295 -1.55 -2.06 -30.26
N SER A 296 -0.43 -2.48 -30.84
CA SER A 296 -0.07 -3.90 -31.00
C SER A 296 0.09 -4.63 -29.67
N ASP A 297 0.62 -3.95 -28.64
CA ASP A 297 0.81 -4.55 -27.32
C ASP A 297 -0.54 -4.85 -26.66
N ILE A 298 -1.50 -3.94 -26.79
CA ILE A 298 -2.87 -4.11 -26.27
C ILE A 298 -3.61 -5.22 -27.01
N GLU A 299 -3.45 -5.29 -28.34
CA GLU A 299 -4.09 -6.34 -29.14
C GLU A 299 -3.48 -7.72 -28.86
N GLU A 300 -2.16 -7.82 -28.68
CA GLU A 300 -1.50 -9.06 -28.27
C GLU A 300 -1.96 -9.51 -26.89
N PHE A 301 -2.02 -8.59 -25.92
CA PHE A 301 -2.57 -8.87 -24.59
C PHE A 301 -3.99 -9.43 -24.69
N ARG A 302 -4.86 -8.83 -25.51
CA ARG A 302 -6.23 -9.30 -25.73
C ARG A 302 -6.27 -10.67 -26.39
N LYS A 303 -5.38 -10.96 -27.34
CA LYS A 303 -5.29 -12.26 -28.01
C LYS A 303 -4.95 -13.38 -27.03
N ILE A 304 -4.04 -13.12 -26.09
CA ILE A 304 -3.59 -14.09 -25.09
C ILE A 304 -4.65 -14.30 -23.98
N ASN A 305 -5.22 -13.22 -23.47
CA ASN A 305 -6.11 -13.26 -22.29
C ASN A 305 -7.61 -13.31 -22.63
N GLY A 306 -7.95 -13.20 -23.92
CA GLY A 306 -9.31 -13.07 -24.40
C GLY A 306 -9.91 -11.66 -24.20
N PRO A 307 -11.17 -11.45 -24.64
CA PRO A 307 -11.86 -10.16 -24.55
C PRO A 307 -12.45 -9.89 -23.16
N GLY A 308 -11.78 -10.33 -22.09
CA GLY A 308 -12.24 -10.16 -20.71
C GLY A 308 -12.23 -8.68 -20.26
N ARG A 309 -12.69 -8.46 -19.03
CA ARG A 309 -12.84 -7.12 -18.44
C ARG A 309 -11.57 -6.26 -18.55
N GLY A 310 -10.42 -6.82 -18.16
CA GLY A 310 -9.12 -6.13 -18.22
C GLY A 310 -8.77 -5.67 -19.63
N SER A 311 -8.92 -6.55 -20.63
CA SER A 311 -8.65 -6.24 -22.04
C SER A 311 -9.54 -5.12 -22.57
N GLN A 312 -10.83 -5.14 -22.24
CA GLN A 312 -11.77 -4.10 -22.65
C GLN A 312 -11.42 -2.75 -22.00
N MET A 313 -11.13 -2.75 -20.70
CA MET A 313 -10.77 -1.52 -19.99
C MET A 313 -9.48 -0.89 -20.55
N LEU A 314 -8.43 -1.69 -20.79
CA LEU A 314 -7.19 -1.20 -21.40
C LEU A 314 -7.44 -0.58 -22.77
N GLN A 315 -8.21 -1.26 -23.63
CA GLN A 315 -8.56 -0.75 -24.95
C GLN A 315 -9.34 0.57 -24.88
N ASN A 316 -10.30 0.67 -23.96
CA ASN A 316 -11.12 1.86 -23.80
C ASN A 316 -10.31 3.05 -23.25
N ILE A 317 -9.35 2.80 -22.35
CA ILE A 317 -8.38 3.82 -21.92
C ILE A 317 -7.53 4.26 -23.11
N LYS A 318 -7.00 3.33 -23.90
CA LYS A 318 -6.18 3.65 -25.10
C LYS A 318 -6.95 4.50 -26.12
N ASN A 319 -8.25 4.28 -26.25
CA ASN A 319 -9.14 5.04 -27.13
C ASN A 319 -9.59 6.38 -26.53
N GLY A 320 -9.30 6.66 -25.26
CA GLY A 320 -9.81 7.84 -24.56
C GLY A 320 -11.31 7.81 -24.29
N ASP A 321 -11.95 6.63 -24.33
CA ASP A 321 -13.38 6.44 -24.13
C ASP A 321 -13.70 6.02 -22.69
N TYR A 322 -13.96 7.03 -21.86
CA TYR A 322 -14.36 6.81 -20.46
C TYR A 322 -15.68 6.05 -20.35
N GLN A 323 -16.65 6.30 -21.23
CA GLN A 323 -17.98 5.70 -21.11
C GLN A 323 -17.91 4.20 -21.37
N ALA A 324 -17.16 3.79 -22.40
CA ALA A 324 -16.89 2.38 -22.62
C ALA A 324 -16.04 1.77 -21.49
N PHE A 325 -15.07 2.51 -20.94
CA PHE A 325 -14.30 2.07 -19.78
C PHE A 325 -15.19 1.82 -18.55
N ALA A 326 -16.06 2.76 -18.18
CA ALA A 326 -16.98 2.66 -17.04
C ALA A 326 -17.93 1.46 -17.19
N ARG A 327 -18.49 1.25 -18.41
CA ARG A 327 -19.31 0.07 -18.71
C ARG A 327 -18.52 -1.23 -18.55
N ALA A 328 -17.27 -1.28 -19.04
CA ALA A 328 -16.41 -2.45 -18.87
C ALA A 328 -16.07 -2.69 -17.39
N ALA A 329 -15.85 -1.63 -16.61
CA ALA A 329 -15.62 -1.71 -15.17
C ALA A 329 -16.85 -2.20 -14.38
N GLY A 330 -18.04 -2.21 -14.99
CA GLY A 330 -19.30 -2.60 -14.37
C GLY A 330 -19.94 -1.48 -13.55
N TRP A 331 -19.57 -0.23 -13.82
CA TRP A 331 -20.15 0.93 -13.16
C TRP A 331 -21.47 1.33 -13.85
N THR A 332 -22.50 1.59 -13.06
CA THR A 332 -23.74 2.18 -13.56
C THR A 332 -23.47 3.61 -14.01
N GLU A 333 -24.13 4.07 -15.08
CA GLU A 333 -24.07 5.47 -15.52
C GLU A 333 -24.41 6.38 -14.34
N THR A 334 -23.37 6.93 -13.70
CA THR A 334 -23.54 8.05 -12.78
C THR A 334 -23.44 9.29 -13.64
N ASP A 335 -24.49 10.11 -13.60
CA ASP A 335 -24.76 11.29 -14.45
C ASP A 335 -23.68 12.39 -14.44
N ALA A 336 -22.49 12.16 -13.88
CA ALA A 336 -21.49 13.19 -13.64
C ALA A 336 -20.48 13.42 -14.79
N TYR A 337 -20.29 12.45 -15.69
CA TYR A 337 -19.16 12.51 -16.64
C TYR A 337 -19.45 13.30 -17.94
N ALA A 338 -20.71 13.43 -18.33
CA ALA A 338 -21.07 14.06 -19.61
C ALA A 338 -20.99 15.61 -19.56
N GLU A 339 -21.20 16.24 -18.40
CA GLU A 339 -21.35 17.70 -18.31
C GLU A 339 -20.01 18.47 -18.19
N ASN A 340 -18.94 17.83 -17.71
CA ASN A 340 -17.68 18.54 -17.42
C ASN A 340 -16.68 18.62 -18.58
N ARG A 341 -16.89 17.91 -19.69
CA ARG A 341 -15.98 17.95 -20.86
C ARG A 341 -16.53 18.74 -22.06
N THR A 342 -17.85 18.79 -22.25
CA THR A 342 -18.48 19.62 -23.30
C THR A 342 -18.30 21.12 -23.02
N SER A 343 -18.19 21.52 -21.75
CA SER A 343 -17.96 22.92 -21.35
C SER A 343 -16.53 23.44 -21.52
N LYS A 344 -15.53 22.57 -21.80
CA LYS A 344 -14.12 22.99 -22.01
C LYS A 344 -13.69 23.13 -23.47
N LYS A 345 -14.54 22.80 -24.46
CA LYS A 345 -14.22 22.97 -25.90
C LYS A 345 -15.03 24.05 -26.63
N SER A 346 -15.95 24.74 -25.97
CA SER A 346 -16.67 25.89 -26.55
C SER A 346 -16.77 27.06 -25.55
N ASN A 347 -15.70 27.85 -25.44
CA ASN A 347 -15.81 29.25 -25.00
C ASN A 347 -14.56 30.04 -25.39
N LYS A 348 -14.41 30.30 -26.69
CA LYS A 348 -13.84 31.58 -27.14
C LYS A 348 -15.03 32.54 -27.27
N ASN A 349 -14.99 33.60 -26.48
CA ASN A 349 -15.93 34.72 -26.41
C ASN A 349 -17.28 34.48 -25.69
N SER A 350 -17.28 34.67 -24.37
CA SER A 350 -18.36 35.40 -23.70
C SER A 350 -17.87 35.98 -22.36
N SER A 351 -18.49 37.09 -21.97
CA SER A 351 -18.11 38.08 -20.98
C SER A 351 -17.76 37.56 -19.57
N ARG A 352 -16.75 38.21 -18.96
CA ARG A 352 -16.43 38.18 -17.53
C ARG A 352 -17.68 38.44 -16.67
N THR A 353 -18.11 37.43 -15.93
CA THR A 353 -18.83 37.58 -14.66
C THR A 353 -18.13 36.72 -13.61
N SER A 354 -17.81 37.33 -12.46
CA SER A 354 -16.99 36.77 -11.39
C SER A 354 -17.66 35.55 -10.74
N LYS A 355 -17.14 34.34 -11.00
CA LYS A 355 -17.42 33.17 -10.17
C LYS A 355 -16.60 33.26 -8.88
N GLN A 356 -17.28 33.25 -7.74
CA GLN A 356 -16.69 33.25 -6.40
C GLN A 356 -16.01 31.90 -6.12
N ASP A 357 -14.70 31.91 -5.87
CA ASP A 357 -13.94 30.72 -5.47
C ASP A 357 -14.37 30.28 -4.07
N THR A 358 -15.12 29.18 -4.02
CA THR A 358 -15.58 28.56 -2.76
C THR A 358 -14.89 27.21 -2.61
N LEU A 359 -14.10 27.02 -1.55
CA LEU A 359 -13.49 25.74 -1.26
C LEU A 359 -14.47 24.91 -0.43
N VAL A 360 -14.87 23.74 -0.95
CA VAL A 360 -15.71 22.78 -0.21
C VAL A 360 -14.84 21.60 0.18
N ALA A 361 -14.57 21.44 1.47
CA ALA A 361 -13.87 20.28 2.01
C ALA A 361 -14.86 19.38 2.75
N ARG A 362 -14.90 18.09 2.41
CA ARG A 362 -15.75 17.10 3.08
C ARG A 362 -14.88 16.15 3.89
N GLY A 363 -15.14 16.05 5.18
CA GLY A 363 -14.49 15.11 6.08
C GLY A 363 -15.50 14.11 6.63
N ILE A 364 -15.13 12.83 6.60
CA ILE A 364 -15.89 11.76 7.27
C ILE A 364 -15.20 11.49 8.59
N TYR A 365 -15.94 11.59 9.69
CA TYR A 365 -15.42 11.27 11.01
C TYR A 365 -16.16 10.08 11.62
N HIS A 366 -15.43 9.26 12.37
CA HIS A 366 -15.96 8.14 13.11
C HIS A 366 -15.87 8.43 14.61
N LEU A 367 -17.01 8.53 15.27
CA LEU A 367 -17.10 8.56 16.72
C LEU A 367 -17.45 7.16 17.20
N ARG A 368 -16.56 6.57 18.02
CA ARG A 368 -16.78 5.26 18.65
C ARG A 368 -17.33 5.49 20.06
N THR A 369 -18.57 5.04 20.30
CA THR A 369 -19.20 5.01 21.62
C THR A 369 -19.83 3.66 21.84
N SER A 370 -19.46 2.98 22.92
CA SER A 370 -20.17 1.80 23.46
C SER A 370 -20.41 0.68 22.42
N GLY A 371 -19.41 0.38 21.59
CA GLY A 371 -19.50 -0.70 20.59
C GLY A 371 -20.30 -0.39 19.33
N ILE A 372 -20.96 0.78 19.22
CA ILE A 372 -21.73 1.17 18.04
C ILE A 372 -20.98 2.27 17.27
N ARG A 373 -20.73 2.05 15.97
CA ARG A 373 -20.09 3.02 15.07
C ARG A 373 -21.15 3.99 14.53
N LYS A 374 -21.06 5.28 14.87
CA LYS A 374 -21.81 6.33 14.17
C LYS A 374 -20.88 7.05 13.21
N THR A 375 -21.27 7.09 11.93
CA THR A 375 -20.58 7.83 10.87
C THR A 375 -21.35 9.10 10.60
N SER A 376 -20.67 10.24 10.57
CA SER A 376 -21.28 11.51 10.20
C SER A 376 -20.36 12.27 9.25
N MET A 377 -20.97 12.93 8.27
CA MET A 377 -20.28 13.68 7.24
C MET A 377 -20.36 15.16 7.59
N MET A 378 -19.22 15.84 7.66
CA MET A 378 -19.16 17.27 7.87
C MET A 378 -18.65 17.94 6.61
N THR A 379 -19.39 18.94 6.11
CA THR A 379 -19.01 19.73 4.94
C THR A 379 -18.59 21.11 5.40
N LEU A 380 -17.35 21.50 5.13
CA LEU A 380 -16.86 22.85 5.38
C LEU A 380 -16.85 23.64 4.07
N GLN A 381 -17.46 24.82 4.08
CA GLN A 381 -17.52 25.71 2.94
C GLN A 381 -16.77 27.00 3.27
N TYR A 382 -15.53 27.13 2.75
CA TYR A 382 -14.72 28.32 2.95
C TYR A 382 -14.93 29.30 1.79
N THR A 383 -15.42 30.49 2.12
CA THR A 383 -15.56 31.63 1.20
C THR A 383 -14.52 32.69 1.57
N ALA A 384 -13.62 33.01 0.63
CA ALA A 384 -12.48 33.90 0.86
C ALA A 384 -12.87 35.33 1.34
N ASP A 385 -14.10 35.77 1.09
CA ASP A 385 -14.56 37.14 1.38
C ASP A 385 -14.81 37.45 2.86
N ARG A 386 -14.84 36.45 3.77
CA ARG A 386 -15.04 36.73 5.21
C ARG A 386 -13.78 37.18 5.95
N PHE A 387 -12.59 36.91 5.42
CA PHE A 387 -11.34 37.29 6.09
C PHE A 387 -10.92 38.75 5.85
N TRP A 388 -11.35 39.37 4.74
CA TRP A 388 -10.91 40.71 4.37
C TRP A 388 -11.80 41.86 4.89
N LYS A 389 -12.97 41.56 5.47
CA LYS A 389 -13.83 42.61 6.06
C LYS A 389 -13.40 43.06 7.45
N SER A 390 -12.49 42.35 8.14
CA SER A 390 -12.02 42.74 9.48
C SER A 390 -10.67 43.47 9.52
N ARG A 391 -9.98 43.64 8.37
CA ARG A 391 -8.67 44.33 8.31
C ARG A 391 -8.57 45.47 7.29
N ALA A 392 -9.64 45.82 6.60
CA ALA A 392 -9.66 46.90 5.61
C ALA A 392 -9.77 48.32 6.21
N SER A 393 -9.15 48.59 7.36
CA SER A 393 -9.01 49.96 7.89
C SER A 393 -7.58 50.49 7.93
N GLN A 394 -6.56 49.68 7.63
CA GLN A 394 -5.16 50.14 7.59
C GLN A 394 -4.32 49.33 6.59
N ALA A 395 -4.27 49.75 5.33
CA ALA A 395 -3.10 49.59 4.44
C ALA A 395 -3.36 50.29 3.10
N SER A 396 -2.35 51.02 2.64
CA SER A 396 -2.29 51.84 1.43
C SER A 396 -2.39 51.04 0.12
N ASN A 397 -2.79 51.77 -0.93
CA ASN A 397 -3.30 51.34 -2.23
C ASN A 397 -2.34 50.62 -3.19
N GLU A 398 -1.26 49.97 -2.75
CA GLU A 398 -0.22 49.45 -3.67
C GLU A 398 -0.04 47.92 -3.74
N ALA A 399 -0.91 47.11 -3.14
CA ALA A 399 -0.83 45.64 -3.22
C ALA A 399 -2.05 44.98 -3.89
N LEU A 400 -2.63 45.63 -4.90
CA LEU A 400 -3.82 45.14 -5.61
C LEU A 400 -3.49 44.41 -6.93
N HIS A 401 -2.39 43.67 -7.01
CA HIS A 401 -2.08 42.78 -8.15
C HIS A 401 -1.56 41.41 -7.69
N ASN A 402 -2.44 40.65 -7.02
CA ASN A 402 -2.52 39.18 -7.10
C ASN A 402 -3.73 38.72 -6.27
N LYS A 403 -4.92 38.84 -6.86
CA LYS A 403 -6.11 38.16 -6.34
C LYS A 403 -6.29 36.88 -7.16
N HIS A 404 -6.59 35.77 -6.48
CA HIS A 404 -7.06 34.48 -7.01
C HIS A 404 -6.09 33.28 -7.03
N SER A 405 -5.24 33.09 -6.02
CA SER A 405 -4.72 31.75 -5.71
C SER A 405 -4.87 31.42 -4.23
N ILE A 406 -5.58 30.34 -3.93
CA ILE A 406 -5.60 29.71 -2.60
C ILE A 406 -4.20 29.12 -2.39
N ASP A 407 -3.47 29.61 -1.40
CA ASP A 407 -2.13 29.14 -1.06
C ASP A 407 -2.13 28.34 0.25
N GLY A 408 -0.95 27.80 0.64
CA GLY A 408 -0.80 26.99 1.84
C GLY A 408 -1.20 27.69 3.15
N HIS A 409 -1.20 29.03 3.19
CA HIS A 409 -1.59 29.77 4.39
C HIS A 409 -3.12 29.75 4.58
N HIS A 410 -3.88 29.75 3.49
CA HIS A 410 -5.33 29.60 3.51
C HIS A 410 -5.76 28.20 3.97
N ILE A 411 -5.04 27.17 3.54
CA ILE A 411 -5.26 25.78 3.98
C ILE A 411 -4.98 25.65 5.48
N MET A 412 -3.87 26.23 5.97
CA MET A 412 -3.56 26.21 7.39
C MET A 412 -4.57 26.98 8.25
N ALA A 413 -5.05 28.14 7.78
CA ALA A 413 -6.10 28.88 8.49
C ALA A 413 -7.41 28.07 8.60
N ALA A 414 -7.80 27.38 7.52
CA ALA A 414 -8.96 26.50 7.51
C ALA A 414 -8.80 25.31 8.48
N LEU A 415 -7.62 24.68 8.52
CA LEU A 415 -7.31 23.58 9.45
C LEU A 415 -7.32 24.03 10.92
N ILE A 416 -6.81 25.23 11.22
CA ILE A 416 -6.82 25.79 12.58
C ILE A 416 -8.26 26.07 13.06
N LEU A 417 -9.11 26.62 12.19
CA LEU A 417 -10.53 26.83 12.50
C LEU A 417 -11.24 25.49 12.75
N LEU A 418 -10.98 24.50 11.91
CA LEU A 418 -11.55 23.15 12.03
C LEU A 418 -11.11 22.46 13.34
N GLN A 419 -9.85 22.64 13.75
CA GLN A 419 -9.33 22.13 15.02
C GLN A 419 -9.90 22.88 16.24
N ARG A 420 -10.30 24.16 16.09
CA ARG A 420 -10.98 24.91 17.16
C ARG A 420 -12.42 24.43 17.31
N ASP A 421 -13.17 24.33 16.21
CA ASP A 421 -14.57 23.91 16.23
C ASP A 421 -14.70 22.46 16.72
N LEU A 422 -13.75 21.58 16.38
CA LEU A 422 -13.67 20.22 16.95
C LEU A 422 -13.40 20.20 18.46
N ARG A 423 -12.63 21.17 18.98
CA ARG A 423 -12.39 21.30 20.43
C ARG A 423 -13.64 21.79 21.16
N GLU A 424 -14.36 22.76 20.60
CA GLU A 424 -15.63 23.24 21.14
C GLU A 424 -16.68 22.13 21.16
N LEU A 425 -16.85 21.39 20.06
CA LEU A 425 -17.73 20.21 19.99
C LEU A 425 -17.36 19.13 21.03
N ARG A 426 -16.07 18.87 21.25
CA ARG A 426 -15.61 17.92 22.30
C ARG A 426 -15.92 18.42 23.70
N ALA A 427 -15.84 19.73 23.95
CA ALA A 427 -16.19 20.32 25.23
C ALA A 427 -17.70 20.25 25.49
N GLU A 428 -18.53 20.57 24.49
CA GLU A 428 -19.99 20.41 24.58
C GLU A 428 -20.40 18.95 24.82
N LEU A 429 -19.78 18.00 24.12
CA LEU A 429 -20.04 16.57 24.31
C LEU A 429 -19.64 16.09 25.72
N SER A 430 -18.58 16.67 26.29
CA SER A 430 -18.13 16.38 27.66
C SER A 430 -19.13 16.91 28.70
N GLU A 431 -19.66 18.12 28.51
CA GLU A 431 -20.67 18.69 29.40
C GLU A 431 -22.01 17.93 29.32
N LEU A 432 -22.43 17.54 28.11
CA LEU A 432 -23.60 16.68 27.93
C LEU A 432 -23.45 15.32 28.65
N ARG A 433 -22.26 14.71 28.61
CA ARG A 433 -21.96 13.47 29.35
C ARG A 433 -21.98 13.65 30.87
N LYS A 434 -21.55 14.80 31.38
CA LYS A 434 -21.66 15.12 32.82
C LYS A 434 -23.12 15.28 33.23
N ALA A 435 -23.93 15.95 32.40
CA ALA A 435 -25.37 16.11 32.64
C ALA A 435 -26.12 14.77 32.58
N GLU A 436 -25.73 13.87 31.67
CA GLU A 436 -26.33 12.52 31.53
C GLU A 436 -25.97 11.61 32.72
N LYS A 437 -24.72 11.67 33.21
CA LYS A 437 -24.31 10.98 34.45
C LYS A 437 -24.96 11.53 35.71
N ALA A 438 -25.21 12.84 35.77
CA ALA A 438 -25.92 13.47 36.88
C ALA A 438 -27.39 12.99 36.94
N LYS A 439 -28.06 12.87 35.78
CA LYS A 439 -29.42 12.30 35.71
C LYS A 439 -29.48 10.82 36.11
N SER A 440 -28.49 10.01 35.73
CA SER A 440 -28.45 8.59 36.14
C SER A 440 -28.20 8.36 37.63
N HIS A 441 -27.79 9.39 38.38
CA HIS A 441 -27.62 9.33 39.83
C HIS A 441 -28.81 9.90 40.63
N GLU A 442 -29.79 10.53 39.98
CA GLU A 442 -31.06 10.93 40.62
C GLU A 442 -32.17 9.86 40.47
N ASP A 443 -32.02 8.90 39.54
CA ASP A 443 -32.95 7.78 39.32
C ASP A 443 -32.50 6.45 39.99
N LEU A 444 -31.53 6.52 40.91
CA LEU A 444 -31.07 5.43 41.81
C LEU A 444 -31.17 5.90 43.26
#